data_AF-A0A645BJ52-F1
#
_entry.id   AF-A0A645BJ52-F1
#
_cell.length_a   1.000
_cell.length_b   1.000
_cell.length_c   1.000
_cell.angle_alpha   90.00
_cell.angle_beta   90.00
_cell.angle_gamma   90.00
#
_symmetry.space_group_name_H-M   'P 1'
#
loop_
_entity.id
_entity.type
_entity.pdbx_description
1 polymer ?
#
loop_
_entity_poly.entity_id
_entity_poly.type
_entity_poly.pdbx_seq_one_letter_code
_entity_poly.pdbx_strand_id
1 'polypeptide(L)' 'MTTKTVSAAVPAAVKAEAAAVAAAHGMSMAALLRELLARVAARDAETLAWLDKARR' A
#
# COMPACT_ATOMS: atom_id res chain seq x y z
N MET A 1 -1.59 21.75 -5.52
CA MET A 1 -1.61 20.31 -5.88
C MET A 1 -3.05 19.83 -5.88
N THR A 2 -3.54 19.23 -6.96
CA THR A 2 -4.88 18.61 -7.00
C THR A 2 -4.78 17.18 -6.48
N THR A 3 -5.56 16.86 -5.44
CA THR A 3 -5.69 15.48 -4.95
C THR A 3 -6.64 14.73 -5.87
N LYS A 4 -6.23 13.54 -6.32
CA LYS A 4 -7.10 12.62 -7.07
C LYS A 4 -7.45 11.44 -6.18
N THR A 5 -8.74 11.14 -6.10
CA THR A 5 -9.23 9.95 -5.39
C THR A 5 -9.11 8.76 -6.33
N VAL A 6 -8.53 7.67 -5.82
CA VAL A 6 -8.45 6.38 -6.53
C VAL A 6 -9.15 5.35 -5.66
N SER A 7 -10.02 4.56 -6.28
CA SER A 7 -10.73 3.45 -5.64
C SER A 7 -10.23 2.14 -6.21
N ALA A 8 -10.00 1.16 -5.35
CA ALA A 8 -9.61 -0.19 -5.74
C ALA A 8 -10.50 -1.21 -5.02
N ALA A 9 -10.93 -2.24 -5.75
CA ALA A 9 -11.58 -3.39 -5.15
C ALA A 9 -10.52 -4.26 -4.48
N VAL A 10 -10.69 -4.51 -3.17
CA VAL A 10 -9.77 -5.32 -2.37
C VAL A 10 -10.62 -6.29 -1.54
N PRO A 11 -10.26 -7.58 -1.45
CA PRO A 11 -10.94 -8.52 -0.57
C PRO A 11 -10.98 -8.02 0.88
N ALA A 12 -12.12 -8.25 1.56
CA ALA A 12 -12.32 -7.74 2.92
C ALA A 12 -11.28 -8.27 3.92
N ALA A 13 -10.87 -9.54 3.79
CA ALA A 13 -9.83 -10.15 4.61
C ALA A 13 -8.49 -9.40 4.48
N VAL A 14 -8.05 -9.15 3.24
CA VAL A 14 -6.81 -8.41 2.96
C VAL A 14 -6.86 -6.99 3.55
N LYS A 15 -8.01 -6.33 3.46
CA LYS A 15 -8.20 -4.98 4.05
C LYS A 15 -8.11 -5.01 5.57
N ALA A 16 -8.68 -6.03 6.22
CA ALA A 16 -8.64 -6.21 7.66
C ALA A 16 -7.22 -6.49 8.17
N GLU A 17 -6.49 -7.37 7.50
CA GLU A 17 -5.09 -7.68 7.82
C GLU A 17 -4.20 -6.44 7.71
N ALA A 18 -4.30 -5.71 6.59
CA ALA A 18 -3.53 -4.49 6.39
C ALA A 18 -3.87 -3.43 7.46
N ALA A 19 -5.12 -3.37 7.94
CA ALA A 19 -5.53 -2.46 9.00
C ALA A 19 -4.93 -2.85 10.35
N ALA A 20 -4.90 -4.14 10.67
CA ALA A 20 -4.26 -4.66 11.88
C ALA A 20 -2.75 -4.38 11.88
N VAL A 21 -2.08 -4.61 10.74
CA VAL A 21 -0.65 -4.30 10.57
C VAL A 21 -0.40 -2.81 10.73
N ALA A 22 -1.17 -1.95 10.06
CA ALA A 22 -1.02 -0.50 10.19
C ALA A 22 -1.17 -0.05 11.65
N ALA A 23 -2.19 -0.56 12.36
CA ALA A 23 -2.43 -0.25 13.77
C ALA A 23 -1.28 -0.74 14.67
N ALA A 24 -0.75 -1.94 14.45
CA ALA A 24 0.39 -2.48 15.19
C ALA A 24 1.65 -1.62 15.06
N HIS A 25 1.79 -0.91 13.94
CA HIS A 25 2.89 0.03 13.70
C HIS A 25 2.54 1.50 14.04
N GLY A 26 1.38 1.77 14.66
CA GLY A 26 0.95 3.13 15.00
C GLY A 26 0.67 4.02 13.78
N MET A 27 0.42 3.41 12.61
CA MET A 27 0.21 4.11 11.35
C MET A 27 -1.25 4.04 10.90
N SER A 28 -1.70 5.08 10.20
CA SER A 28 -2.99 5.02 9.51
C SER A 28 -2.87 4.22 8.21
N MET A 29 -3.93 3.50 7.84
CA MET A 29 -4.04 2.82 6.54
C MET A 29 -3.74 3.76 5.36
N ALA A 30 -4.22 5.01 5.44
CA ALA A 30 -4.02 5.98 4.38
C ALA A 30 -2.56 6.47 4.28
N ALA A 31 -1.82 6.52 5.40
CA ALA A 31 -0.39 6.82 5.37
C ALA A 31 0.41 5.66 4.75
N LEU A 32 0.09 4.42 5.15
CA LEU A 32 0.70 3.22 4.59
C LEU A 32 0.55 3.16 3.06
N LEU A 33 -0.68 3.36 2.55
CA LEU A 33 -0.95 3.31 1.12
C LEU A 33 -0.25 4.44 0.34
N ARG A 34 -0.20 5.65 0.89
CA ARG A 34 0.49 6.77 0.24
C ARG A 34 1.99 6.52 0.12
N GLU A 35 2.61 5.99 1.17
CA GLU A 35 4.02 5.66 1.17
C GLU A 35 4.35 4.57 0.15
N LEU A 36 3.55 3.49 0.13
CA LEU A 36 3.71 2.43 -0.86
C LEU A 36 3.61 2.97 -2.29
N LEU A 37 2.56 3.76 -2.57
CA LEU A 37 2.37 4.36 -3.89
C LEU A 37 3.50 5.33 -4.26
N ALA A 38 4.03 6.07 -3.28
CA ALA A 38 5.17 6.97 -3.51
C ALA A 38 6.43 6.19 -3.90
N ARG A 39 6.75 5.08 -3.23
CA ARG A 39 7.89 4.22 -3.58
C ARG A 39 7.74 3.57 -4.95
N VAL A 40 6.53 3.10 -5.27
CA VAL A 40 6.22 2.57 -6.61
C VAL A 40 6.37 3.65 -7.68
N ALA A 41 5.87 4.87 -7.43
CA ALA A 41 6.03 6.00 -8.35
C ALA A 41 7.49 6.41 -8.53
N ALA A 42 8.30 6.32 -7.46
CA ALA A 42 9.74 6.55 -7.49
C ALA A 42 10.54 5.40 -8.13
N ARG A 43 9.87 4.32 -8.57
CA ARG A 43 10.49 3.11 -9.12
C ARG A 43 11.50 2.46 -8.17
N ASP A 44 11.22 2.47 -6.87
CA ASP A 44 12.07 1.86 -5.86
C ASP A 44 12.29 0.36 -6.17
N ALA A 45 13.55 -0.03 -6.33
CA ALA A 45 13.92 -1.35 -6.85
C ALA A 45 13.50 -2.49 -5.90
N GLU A 46 13.65 -2.28 -4.59
CA GLU A 46 13.26 -3.27 -3.59
C GLU A 46 11.74 -3.46 -3.56
N THR A 47 10.99 -2.36 -3.51
CA THR A 47 9.53 -2.38 -3.53
C THR A 47 9.01 -3.07 -4.81
N LEU A 48 9.58 -2.75 -5.96
CA LEU A 48 9.16 -3.37 -7.23
C LEU A 48 9.52 -4.85 -7.31
N ALA A 49 10.70 -5.26 -6.83
CA ALA A 49 11.08 -6.68 -6.79
C ALA A 49 10.19 -7.48 -5.84
N TRP A 50 9.84 -6.91 -4.68
CA TRP A 50 8.88 -7.52 -3.75
C TRP A 50 7.50 -7.69 -4.39
N LEU A 51 6.98 -6.68 -5.08
CA LEU A 51 5.71 -6.76 -5.80
C LEU A 51 5.73 -7.79 -6.95
N ASP A 52 6.83 -7.89 -7.71
CA ASP A 52 6.95 -8.92 -8.75
C ASP A 52 6.93 -10.33 -8.15
N LYS A 53 7.65 -10.52 -7.03
CA LYS A 53 7.65 -11.81 -6.32
C LYS A 53 6.27 -12.17 -5.78
N ALA A 54 5.55 -11.21 -5.20
CA ALA A 54 4.20 -11.43 -4.65
C ALA A 54 3.15 -11.72 -5.74
N ARG A 55 3.41 -11.31 -6.99
CA ARG A 55 2.52 -11.56 -8.13
C ARG A 55 2.66 -12.98 -8.70
N ARG A 56 3.83 -13.62 -8.53
CA ARG A 56 4.11 -14.98 -9.02
C ARG A 56 3.57 -16.02 -8.06
#